data_AF-Q27214-F1
#
_entry.id   AF-Q27214-F1
#
_cell.length_a   1.000
_cell.length_b   1.000
_cell.length_c   1.000
_cell.angle_alpha   90.00
_cell.angle_beta   90.00
_cell.angle_gamma   90.00
#
_symmetry.space_group_name_H-M   'P 1'
#
loop_
_entity.id
_entity.type
_entity.pdbx_description
1 polymer ?
#
loop_
_entity_poly.entity_id
_entity_poly.type
_entity_poly.pdbx_seq_one_letter_code
_entity_poly.pdbx_strand_id
1 'polypeptide(L)' 'KWIHCFENVTAVLFVASLVGYAQVLREDDSQNCMRESLLLLQELCNSPWFRTSTFIIFLNKID' A
#
# COMPACT_ATOMS: atom_id res chain seq x y z
N LYS A 1 -0.60 -14.15 -10.00
CA LYS A 1 -1.62 -15.23 -9.83
C LYS A 1 -2.74 -14.87 -8.85
N TRP A 2 -2.52 -14.04 -7.82
CA TRP A 2 -3.55 -13.78 -6.79
C TRP A 2 -4.46 -12.59 -7.13
N ILE A 3 -3.99 -11.64 -7.94
CA ILE A 3 -4.74 -10.41 -8.23
C ILE A 3 -6.07 -10.66 -8.96
N HIS A 4 -6.16 -11.75 -9.73
CA HIS A 4 -7.39 -12.17 -10.41
C HIS A 4 -8.46 -12.73 -9.45
N CYS A 5 -8.10 -13.08 -8.21
CA CYS A 5 -9.05 -13.54 -7.20
C CYS A 5 -9.78 -12.38 -6.50
N PHE A 6 -9.44 -11.13 -6.83
CA PHE A 6 -9.98 -9.93 -6.19
C PHE A 6 -10.84 -9.07 -7.13
N GLU A 7 -11.42 -9.68 -8.16
CA GLU A 7 -12.44 -9.04 -8.97
C GLU A 7 -13.67 -8.75 -8.09
N ASN A 8 -14.21 -7.52 -8.16
CA ASN A 8 -15.38 -7.05 -7.42
C ASN A 8 -15.26 -6.99 -5.88
N VAL A 9 -14.08 -6.72 -5.33
CA VAL A 9 -13.97 -6.43 -3.88
C VAL A 9 -14.61 -5.08 -3.52
N THR A 10 -15.39 -5.06 -2.43
CA THR A 10 -16.08 -3.85 -1.95
C THR A 10 -15.09 -2.79 -1.44
N ALA A 11 -14.06 -3.23 -0.73
CA ALA A 11 -13.05 -2.33 -0.17
C ALA A 11 -11.67 -2.99 -0.11
N VAL A 12 -10.63 -2.16 -0.20
CA VAL A 12 -9.23 -2.50 0.00
C VAL A 12 -8.77 -1.82 1.29
N LEU A 13 -8.35 -2.62 2.28
CA LEU A 13 -7.69 -2.12 3.49
C LEU A 13 -6.18 -2.09 3.23
N PHE A 14 -5.62 -0.89 3.12
CA PHE A 14 -4.20 -0.68 2.94
C PHE A 14 -3.57 -0.19 4.25
N VAL A 15 -2.59 -0.92 4.78
CA VAL A 15 -1.91 -0.56 6.03
C VAL A 15 -0.48 -0.13 5.70
N ALA A 16 -0.10 1.08 6.10
CA ALA A 16 1.25 1.59 5.97
C ALA A 16 1.77 2.08 7.34
N SER A 17 3.08 1.99 7.54
CA SER A 17 3.74 2.45 8.76
C SER A 17 4.07 3.93 8.66
N LEU A 18 3.57 4.77 9.56
CA LEU A 18 3.84 6.21 9.57
C LEU A 18 5.34 6.46 9.75
N VAL A 19 6.00 5.82 10.73
CA VAL A 19 7.46 5.91 10.93
C VAL A 19 8.30 5.53 9.70
N GLY A 20 7.69 4.93 8.68
CA GLY A 20 8.34 4.66 7.39
C GLY A 20 8.92 5.90 6.71
N TYR A 21 8.47 7.12 7.06
CA TYR A 21 9.06 8.36 6.52
C TYR A 21 10.53 8.52 6.92
N ALA A 22 10.94 8.00 8.09
CA ALA A 22 12.29 8.11 8.63
C ALA A 22 13.11 6.82 8.50
N GLN A 23 12.50 5.73 8.03
CA GLN A 23 13.13 4.42 7.95
C GLN A 23 13.44 4.03 6.50
N VAL A 24 14.53 3.29 6.35
CA VAL A 24 14.90 2.63 5.10
C VAL A 24 14.47 1.16 5.14
N LEU A 25 14.34 0.53 3.97
CA LEU A 25 14.01 -0.89 3.88
C LEU A 25 15.11 -1.70 4.57
N ARG A 26 14.73 -2.82 5.18
CA ARG A 26 15.72 -3.72 5.80
C ARG A 26 16.63 -4.37 4.76
N GLU A 27 16.09 -4.56 3.56
CA GLU A 27 16.73 -5.22 2.43
C GLU A 27 17.57 -4.25 1.58
N ASP A 28 17.31 -2.94 1.67
CA ASP A 28 17.97 -1.90 0.88
C ASP A 28 17.96 -0.54 1.63
N ASP A 29 19.11 -0.19 2.21
CA ASP A 29 19.31 1.05 2.97
C ASP A 29 19.24 2.31 2.10
N SER A 30 19.21 2.20 0.77
CA SER A 30 19.05 3.34 -0.14
C SER A 30 17.58 3.72 -0.41
N GLN A 31 16.64 2.86 -0.01
CA GLN A 31 15.22 3.03 -0.28
C GLN A 31 14.41 3.35 0.97
N ASN A 32 13.57 4.38 0.88
CA ASN A 32 12.71 4.80 1.98
C ASN A 32 11.43 3.93 2.06
N CYS A 33 11.13 3.42 3.25
CA CYS A 33 9.98 2.55 3.50
C CYS A 33 8.63 3.18 3.11
N MET A 34 8.44 4.47 3.41
CA MET A 34 7.18 5.15 3.07
C MET A 34 7.07 5.37 1.56
N ARG A 35 8.18 5.66 0.87
CA ARG A 35 8.17 5.79 -0.58
C ARG A 35 7.74 4.50 -1.27
N GLU A 36 8.24 3.35 -0.84
CA GLU A 36 7.80 2.05 -1.35
C GLU A 36 6.31 1.81 -1.08
N SER A 37 5.85 2.12 0.13
CA SER A 37 4.43 1.98 0.48
C SER A 37 3.52 2.85 -0.42
N LEU A 38 3.96 4.06 -0.75
CA LEU A 38 3.23 4.97 -1.65
C LEU A 38 3.23 4.48 -3.10
N LEU A 39 4.34 3.91 -3.58
CA LEU A 39 4.43 3.31 -4.91
C LEU A 39 3.45 2.13 -5.05
N LEU A 40 3.42 1.25 -4.05
CA LEU A 40 2.46 0.13 -4.01
C LEU A 40 1.02 0.63 -3.98
N LEU A 41 0.71 1.64 -3.15
CA LEU A 41 -0.62 2.23 -3.11
C LEU A 41 -1.00 2.82 -4.48
N GLN A 42 -0.08 3.50 -5.15
CA GLN A 42 -0.31 4.06 -6.49
C GLN A 42 -0.59 2.96 -7.51
N GLU A 43 0.13 1.85 -7.49
CA GLU A 43 -0.13 0.70 -8.36
C GLU A 43 -1.52 0.09 -8.12
N LEU A 44 -1.92 -0.06 -6.85
CA LEU A 44 -3.25 -0.57 -6.49
C LEU A 44 -4.37 0.37 -6.93
N CYS A 45 -4.23 1.68 -6.69
CA CYS A 45 -5.22 2.68 -7.09
C CYS A 45 -5.40 2.76 -8.61
N ASN A 46 -4.33 2.53 -9.39
CA ASN A 46 -4.38 2.55 -10.85
C ASN A 46 -4.76 1.19 -11.47
N SER A 47 -4.89 0.15 -10.65
CA SER A 47 -5.28 -1.18 -11.11
C SER A 47 -6.74 -1.21 -11.57
N PRO A 48 -7.04 -1.73 -12.76
CA PRO A 48 -8.43 -1.85 -13.23
C PRO A 48 -9.29 -2.74 -12.33
N TRP A 49 -8.68 -3.63 -11.56
CA TRP A 49 -9.32 -4.57 -10.64
C TRP A 49 -10.00 -3.87 -9.45
N PHE A 50 -9.52 -2.69 -9.06
CA PHE A 50 -10.00 -1.96 -7.88
C PHE A 50 -10.73 -0.65 -8.23
N ARG A 51 -11.10 -0.46 -9.50
CA ARG A 51 -11.71 0.80 -10.00
C ARG A 51 -12.98 1.23 -9.24
N THR A 52 -13.74 0.27 -8.75
CA THR A 52 -14.99 0.50 -7.98
C THR A 52 -14.83 0.25 -6.48
N SER A 53 -13.64 -0.16 -6.04
CA SER A 53 -13.38 -0.52 -4.65
C SER A 53 -13.07 0.73 -3.82
N THR A 54 -13.57 0.77 -2.59
CA THR A 54 -13.20 1.83 -1.64
C THR A 54 -11.84 1.53 -1.01
N PHE A 55 -10.94 2.50 -1.00
CA PHE A 55 -9.66 2.38 -0.30
C PHE A 55 -9.77 2.94 1.12
N ILE A 56 -9.50 2.09 2.11
CA ILE A 56 -9.37 2.47 3.52
C ILE A 56 -7.90 2.39 3.85
N ILE A 57 -7.29 3.53 4.19
CA ILE A 57 -5.86 3.62 4.50
C ILE A 57 -5.68 3.74 6.00
N PHE A 58 -4.93 2.81 6.59
CA PHE A 58 -4.50 2.83 7.98
C PHE A 58 -3.02 3.19 8.05
N LEU A 59 -2.73 4.38 8.56
CA LEU A 59 -1.36 4.79 8.91
C LEU A 59 -1.09 4.37 10.35
N ASN A 60 -0.31 3.30 10.52
CA ASN A 60 0.00 2.66 11.80
C ASN A 60 1.36 3.12 12.37
N LYS A 61 1.69 2.73 13.60
CA LYS A 61 2.95 3.08 14.29
C LYS A 61 3.14 4.59 14.44
N ILE A 62 2.19 5.19 15.17
CA ILE A 62 2.22 6.62 15.53
C ILE A 62 2.90 6.84 16.89
N ASP A 63 3.05 5.76 17.67
CA ASP A 63 3.65 5.69 19.00
C ASP A 63 5.16 5.91 19.00
#